data_AF-A0A2G9R868-F1
#
_entry.id   AF-A0A2G9R868-F1
#
_cell.length_a   1.000
_cell.length_b   1.000
_cell.length_c   1.000
_cell.angle_alpha   90.00
_cell.angle_beta   90.00
_cell.angle_gamma   90.00
#
_symmetry.space_group_name_H-M   'P 1'
#
loop_
_entity.id
_entity.type
_entity.pdbx_description
1 polymer ?
#
loop_
_entity_poly.entity_id
_entity_poly.type
_entity_poly.pdbx_seq_one_letter_code
_entity_poly.pdbx_strand_id
1 'polypeptide(L)'
;MDKILEGLVTSNHPLNLKKVIVKKVVESAENSINEEQCKAMFSLTTRLILEGDDYFQKQVGHQVLEAYARYHRAEFDIFFNRTFVLNLLQEGYGSLDRKDVAIIDYIHSGLKLIMSCPSVLDIFAVLQVEVLRIVCERPEPLLSARLSELLSDFVQCVPKGKMSIAFCQQLVRTIGHFQCISTLEKELREYVSQVTKVSGLLQNIWKAEPCTLLPSLQEVFAIISSTDVSFEPSVALASLVQHIPLQMITVLIRSLTTDPNVKDASMTRALCRMIDWLSWPLAQHVETWVIALLKGLAAVQKFTILIDVTLLKIELVFNRLWFPLVRPGALAVLSHMLLSFQHSPEAFHMIVPHVVNLVQSFKSDGLPSSSAFLVQFSELMHCMIYHYSGFPDLYEPILEALKDLPKPPEEKVKLILNQSAWTSQSNALASCLPRLSGKSETGKTGLINLGNTCYMNTLRTPLILTKSLHPSSYVFVHRIWGNKG
;
A
#
# COMPACT_ATOMS: atom_id res chain seq x y z
N MET A 1 30.68 -39.11 6.55
CA MET A 1 29.33 -39.27 5.93
C MET A 1 29.06 -38.17 4.90
N ASP A 2 29.71 -37.02 5.03
CA ASP A 2 29.72 -35.89 4.09
C ASP A 2 30.07 -36.32 2.64
N LYS A 3 31.15 -37.07 2.41
CA LYS A 3 31.52 -37.52 1.05
C LYS A 3 30.50 -38.46 0.41
N ILE A 4 29.84 -39.29 1.21
CA ILE A 4 28.75 -40.15 0.74
C ILE A 4 27.56 -39.29 0.34
N LEU A 5 27.21 -38.28 1.16
CA LEU A 5 26.12 -37.37 0.86
C LEU A 5 26.41 -36.54 -0.41
N GLU A 6 27.63 -36.02 -0.56
CA GLU A 6 28.08 -35.25 -1.72
C GLU A 6 28.03 -36.07 -3.02
N GLY A 7 28.49 -37.33 -2.98
CA GLY A 7 28.37 -38.25 -4.11
C GLY A 7 26.91 -38.63 -4.40
N LEU A 8 26.06 -38.75 -3.38
CA LEU A 8 24.66 -39.11 -3.53
C LEU A 8 23.85 -38.02 -4.23
N VAL A 9 24.00 -36.76 -3.80
CA VAL A 9 23.21 -35.65 -4.34
C VAL A 9 23.53 -35.42 -5.82
N THR A 10 24.81 -35.59 -6.21
CA THR A 10 25.30 -35.47 -7.59
C THR A 10 25.04 -36.72 -8.46
N SER A 11 24.67 -37.85 -7.86
CA SER A 11 24.41 -39.09 -8.60
C SER A 11 23.09 -39.08 -9.39
N ASN A 12 22.96 -39.98 -10.36
CA ASN A 12 21.72 -40.22 -11.11
C ASN A 12 20.87 -41.35 -10.51
N HIS A 13 21.03 -41.67 -9.22
CA HIS A 13 20.26 -42.72 -8.57
C HIS A 13 18.76 -42.37 -8.46
N PRO A 14 17.85 -43.37 -8.45
CA PRO A 14 16.42 -43.15 -8.27
C PRO A 14 16.12 -42.39 -6.97
N LEU A 15 15.13 -41.48 -7.00
CA LEU A 15 14.78 -40.62 -5.87
C LEU A 15 14.47 -41.41 -4.59
N ASN A 16 13.81 -42.57 -4.70
CA ASN A 16 13.51 -43.43 -3.56
C ASN A 16 14.78 -43.96 -2.89
N LEU A 17 15.78 -44.36 -3.68
CA LEU A 17 17.08 -44.79 -3.16
C LEU A 17 17.81 -43.62 -2.50
N LYS A 18 17.82 -42.44 -3.14
CA LYS A 18 18.40 -41.23 -2.55
C LYS A 18 17.78 -40.92 -1.19
N LYS A 19 16.45 -40.95 -1.07
CA LYS A 19 15.73 -40.70 0.20
C LYS A 19 16.10 -41.69 1.30
N VAL A 20 16.24 -42.98 0.98
CA VAL A 20 16.64 -44.00 1.97
C VAL A 20 18.07 -43.75 2.46
N ILE A 21 18.99 -43.37 1.58
CA ILE A 21 20.37 -43.08 1.97
C ILE A 21 20.44 -41.78 2.78
N VAL A 22 19.71 -40.74 2.38
CA VAL A 22 19.60 -39.50 3.17
C VAL A 22 19.08 -39.81 4.57
N LYS A 23 18.06 -40.66 4.72
CA LYS A 23 17.56 -41.08 6.03
C LYS A 23 18.67 -41.70 6.89
N LYS A 24 19.49 -42.59 6.32
CA LYS A 24 20.65 -43.17 7.03
C LYS A 24 21.71 -42.13 7.39
N VAL A 25 21.92 -41.11 6.55
CA VAL A 25 22.82 -39.99 6.87
C VAL A 25 22.29 -39.17 8.05
N VAL A 26 20.99 -38.88 8.09
CA VAL A 26 20.34 -38.22 9.22
C VAL A 26 20.46 -39.08 10.50
N GLU A 27 20.16 -40.38 10.42
CA GLU A 27 20.30 -41.32 11.55
C GLU A 27 21.76 -41.41 12.04
N SER A 28 22.75 -41.18 11.16
CA SER A 28 24.16 -41.21 11.55
C SER A 28 24.59 -40.04 12.44
N ALA A 29 23.80 -38.96 12.51
CA ALA A 29 24.03 -37.82 13.40
C ALA A 29 23.95 -38.18 14.90
N GLU A 30 23.35 -39.32 15.25
CA GLU A 30 23.25 -39.77 16.64
C GLU A 30 24.58 -40.29 17.20
N ASN A 31 25.53 -40.60 16.32
CA ASN A 31 26.82 -41.16 16.72
C ASN A 31 27.78 -40.05 17.15
N SER A 32 28.67 -40.37 18.10
CA SER A 32 29.80 -39.48 18.41
C SER A 32 30.74 -39.39 17.21
N ILE A 33 30.88 -38.18 16.67
CA ILE A 33 31.80 -37.85 15.57
C ILE A 33 32.76 -36.74 16.05
N ASN A 34 33.91 -36.61 15.38
CA ASN A 34 34.88 -35.59 15.75
C ASN A 34 34.53 -34.19 15.19
N GLU A 35 35.17 -33.15 15.72
CA GLU A 35 34.92 -31.76 15.32
C GLU A 35 35.12 -31.50 13.82
N GLU A 36 36.13 -32.13 13.21
CA GLU A 36 36.42 -32.01 11.78
C GLU A 36 35.29 -32.59 10.92
N GLN A 37 34.73 -33.74 11.32
CA GLN A 37 33.60 -34.37 10.64
C GLN A 37 32.32 -33.54 10.78
N CYS A 38 32.06 -32.96 11.96
CA CYS A 38 30.98 -31.99 12.17
C CYS A 38 31.12 -30.80 11.21
N LYS A 39 32.30 -30.17 11.20
CA LYS A 39 32.59 -29.01 10.35
C LYS A 39 32.43 -29.33 8.87
N ALA A 40 32.95 -30.47 8.41
CA ALA A 40 32.80 -30.91 7.02
C ALA A 40 31.33 -31.12 6.64
N MET A 41 30.54 -31.71 7.54
CA MET A 41 29.11 -31.90 7.31
C MET A 41 28.38 -30.54 7.25
N PHE A 42 28.61 -29.65 8.20
CA PHE A 42 28.00 -28.32 8.21
C PHE A 42 28.35 -27.50 6.97
N SER A 43 29.62 -27.52 6.53
CA SER A 43 30.03 -26.86 5.29
C SER A 43 29.30 -27.42 4.07
N LEU A 44 29.18 -28.75 3.96
CA LEU A 44 28.47 -29.38 2.86
C LEU A 44 26.98 -29.04 2.87
N THR A 45 26.30 -29.19 4.02
CA THR A 45 24.86 -28.91 4.11
C THR A 45 24.54 -27.44 3.89
N THR A 46 25.41 -26.53 4.36
CA THR A 46 25.30 -25.09 4.07
C THR A 46 25.35 -24.83 2.57
N ARG A 47 26.33 -25.43 1.87
CA ARG A 47 26.45 -25.34 0.42
C ARG A 47 25.23 -25.89 -0.30
N LEU A 48 24.67 -27.03 0.16
CA LEU A 48 23.46 -27.60 -0.43
C LEU A 48 22.22 -26.72 -0.23
N ILE A 49 22.08 -26.05 0.92
CA ILE A 49 20.96 -25.15 1.18
C ILE A 49 21.03 -23.90 0.30
N LEU A 50 22.21 -23.28 0.24
CA LEU A 50 22.40 -22.00 -0.44
C LEU A 50 22.55 -22.20 -1.96
N GLU A 51 23.38 -23.13 -2.40
CA GLU A 51 23.75 -23.32 -3.80
C GLU A 51 23.22 -24.61 -4.44
N GLY A 52 22.32 -25.35 -3.78
CA GLY A 52 21.75 -26.57 -4.36
C GLY A 52 20.98 -26.30 -5.65
N ASP A 53 21.25 -27.11 -6.69
CA ASP A 53 20.69 -26.88 -8.05
C ASP A 53 19.17 -27.11 -8.12
N ASP A 54 18.64 -27.98 -7.25
CA ASP A 54 17.26 -28.40 -7.25
C ASP A 54 16.65 -28.38 -5.84
N TYR A 55 15.32 -28.45 -5.78
CA TYR A 55 14.58 -28.45 -4.51
C TYR A 55 14.98 -29.63 -3.60
N PHE A 56 15.32 -30.79 -4.17
CA PHE A 56 15.70 -31.96 -3.40
C PHE A 56 17.04 -31.73 -2.69
N GLN A 57 18.06 -31.18 -3.37
CA GLN A 57 19.35 -30.85 -2.76
C GLN A 57 19.20 -29.88 -1.60
N LYS A 58 18.44 -28.79 -1.79
CA LYS A 58 18.18 -27.80 -0.73
C LYS A 58 17.46 -28.44 0.46
N GLN A 59 16.44 -29.25 0.19
CA GLN A 59 15.69 -29.95 1.23
C GLN A 59 16.57 -30.94 2.01
N VAL A 60 17.45 -31.68 1.34
CA VAL A 60 18.41 -32.60 1.97
C VAL A 60 19.39 -31.83 2.85
N GLY A 61 19.90 -30.70 2.36
CA GLY A 61 20.76 -29.81 3.14
C GLY A 61 20.10 -29.39 4.45
N HIS A 62 18.85 -28.94 4.41
CA HIS A 62 18.09 -28.59 5.62
C HIS A 62 17.92 -29.77 6.59
N GLN A 63 17.49 -30.94 6.10
CA GLN A 63 17.24 -32.12 6.95
C GLN A 63 18.50 -32.59 7.67
N VAL A 64 19.62 -32.67 6.95
CA VAL A 64 20.89 -33.13 7.52
C VAL A 64 21.47 -32.08 8.46
N LEU A 65 21.43 -30.79 8.09
CA LEU A 65 21.90 -29.71 8.95
C LEU A 65 21.15 -29.70 10.30
N GLU A 66 19.82 -29.77 10.26
CA GLU A 66 18.99 -29.75 11.48
C GLU A 66 19.29 -30.94 12.39
N ALA A 67 19.47 -32.14 11.83
CA ALA A 67 19.83 -33.33 12.60
C ALA A 67 21.22 -33.20 13.24
N TYR A 68 22.24 -32.83 12.45
CA TYR A 68 23.60 -32.70 12.97
C TYR A 68 23.72 -31.55 13.98
N ALA A 69 23.08 -30.40 13.75
CA ALA A 69 23.10 -29.28 14.70
C ALA A 69 22.36 -29.62 16.01
N ARG A 70 21.36 -30.51 15.96
CA ARG A 70 20.64 -30.96 17.16
C ARG A 70 21.51 -31.86 18.04
N TYR A 71 22.27 -32.79 17.45
CA TYR A 71 23.12 -33.74 18.19
C TYR A 71 24.52 -33.19 18.50
N HIS A 72 25.06 -32.33 17.65
CA HIS A 72 26.39 -31.71 17.77
C HIS A 72 26.27 -30.18 17.88
N ARG A 73 25.52 -29.74 18.90
CA ARG A 73 25.15 -28.32 19.06
C ARG A 73 26.35 -27.43 19.37
N ALA A 74 27.32 -27.90 20.16
CA ALA A 74 28.50 -27.12 20.52
C ALA A 74 29.38 -26.85 19.28
N GLU A 75 29.54 -27.85 18.42
CA GLU A 75 30.28 -27.75 17.18
C GLU A 75 29.55 -26.84 16.18
N PHE A 76 28.21 -26.92 16.13
CA PHE A 76 27.41 -26.01 15.32
C PHE A 76 27.49 -24.56 15.82
N ASP A 77 27.52 -24.33 17.13
CA ASP A 77 27.70 -23.01 17.75
C ASP A 77 29.02 -22.35 17.31
N ILE A 78 30.10 -23.15 17.27
CA ILE A 78 31.41 -22.69 16.78
C ILE A 78 31.38 -22.42 15.27
N PHE A 79 30.68 -23.26 14.50
CA PHE A 79 30.55 -23.10 13.05
C PHE A 79 29.72 -21.87 12.68
N PHE A 80 28.53 -21.73 13.24
CA PHE A 80 27.58 -20.65 13.01
C PHE A 80 27.88 -19.46 13.94
N ASN A 81 29.10 -18.94 13.84
CA ASN A 81 29.58 -17.85 14.67
C ASN A 81 29.30 -16.46 14.07
N ARG A 82 29.59 -15.43 14.88
CA ARG A 82 29.48 -14.00 14.52
C ARG A 82 30.13 -13.66 13.17
N THR A 83 31.36 -14.09 12.93
CA THR A 83 32.10 -13.75 11.70
C THR A 83 31.46 -14.38 10.48
N PHE A 84 31.01 -15.62 10.59
CA PHE A 84 30.35 -16.30 9.49
C PHE A 84 29.04 -15.60 9.10
N VAL A 85 28.19 -15.28 10.08
CA VAL A 85 26.94 -14.54 9.84
C VAL A 85 27.20 -13.16 9.22
N LEU A 86 28.24 -12.45 9.68
CA LEU A 86 28.60 -11.15 9.13
C LEU A 86 29.03 -11.26 7.66
N ASN A 87 29.87 -12.23 7.34
CA ASN A 87 30.34 -12.45 5.97
C ASN A 87 29.17 -12.78 5.03
N LEU A 88 28.22 -13.61 5.47
CA LEU A 88 27.00 -13.89 4.70
C LEU A 88 26.22 -12.61 4.36
N LEU A 89 26.06 -11.70 5.32
CA LEU A 89 25.29 -10.46 5.14
C LEU A 89 26.03 -9.36 4.35
N GLN A 90 27.37 -9.42 4.30
CA GLN A 90 28.20 -8.39 3.67
C GLN A 90 28.74 -8.81 2.30
N GLU A 91 29.14 -10.07 2.15
CA GLU A 91 29.81 -10.62 0.97
C GLU A 91 28.96 -11.64 0.22
N GLY A 92 27.93 -12.21 0.85
CA GLY A 92 27.12 -13.27 0.25
C GLY A 92 27.68 -14.67 0.52
N TYR A 93 27.36 -15.64 -0.34
CA TYR A 93 27.89 -17.00 -0.24
C TYR A 93 28.06 -17.63 -1.61
N GLY A 94 29.31 -17.94 -1.98
CA GLY A 94 29.64 -18.54 -3.27
C GLY A 94 29.13 -17.69 -4.43
N SER A 95 28.13 -18.18 -5.15
CA SER A 95 27.45 -17.50 -6.26
C SER A 95 26.30 -16.56 -5.85
N LEU A 96 25.83 -16.64 -4.60
CA LEU A 96 24.73 -15.82 -4.10
C LEU A 96 25.22 -14.43 -3.67
N ASP A 97 24.54 -13.39 -4.15
CA ASP A 97 24.72 -12.03 -3.66
C ASP A 97 24.21 -11.89 -2.22
N ARG A 98 24.77 -10.93 -1.48
CA ARG A 98 24.37 -10.61 -0.10
C ARG A 98 22.88 -10.22 0.08
N LYS A 99 22.19 -9.83 -1.01
CA LYS A 99 20.76 -9.51 -1.01
C LYS A 99 19.87 -10.72 -1.33
N ASP A 100 20.45 -11.90 -1.56
CA ASP A 100 19.66 -13.10 -1.82
C ASP A 100 18.87 -13.50 -0.57
N VAL A 101 17.60 -13.84 -0.78
CA VAL A 101 16.65 -14.18 0.28
C VAL A 101 17.03 -15.49 0.98
N ALA A 102 17.71 -16.40 0.29
CA ALA A 102 18.18 -17.66 0.86
C ALA A 102 19.18 -17.44 2.00
N ILE A 103 19.94 -16.34 1.97
CA ILE A 103 20.88 -15.99 3.04
C ILE A 103 20.11 -15.65 4.32
N ILE A 104 19.08 -14.82 4.23
CA ILE A 104 18.24 -14.46 5.38
C ILE A 104 17.50 -15.68 5.91
N ASP A 105 16.96 -16.53 5.03
CA ASP A 105 16.27 -17.76 5.41
C ASP A 105 17.24 -18.77 6.10
N TYR A 106 18.49 -18.85 5.64
CA TYR A 106 19.53 -19.66 6.26
C TYR A 106 19.91 -19.12 7.65
N ILE A 107 20.16 -17.81 7.78
CA ILE A 107 20.47 -17.18 9.08
C ILE A 107 19.31 -17.38 10.05
N HIS A 108 18.07 -17.19 9.59
CA HIS A 108 16.86 -17.41 10.38
C HIS A 108 16.80 -18.85 10.91
N SER A 109 17.10 -19.84 10.05
CA SER A 109 17.15 -21.25 10.44
C SER A 109 18.29 -21.54 11.43
N GLY A 110 19.47 -20.97 11.20
CA GLY A 110 20.63 -21.09 12.09
C GLY A 110 20.35 -20.56 13.49
N LEU A 111 19.71 -19.38 13.61
CA LEU A 111 19.31 -18.80 14.90
C LEU A 111 18.41 -19.75 15.70
N LYS A 112 17.48 -20.47 15.05
CA LYS A 112 16.61 -21.46 15.72
C LYS A 112 17.42 -22.62 16.32
N LEU A 113 18.50 -23.03 15.66
CA LEU A 113 19.33 -24.16 16.08
C LEU A 113 20.26 -23.79 17.26
N ILE A 114 20.75 -22.55 17.31
CA ILE A 114 21.66 -22.05 18.36
C ILE A 114 20.97 -21.22 19.46
N MET A 115 19.64 -21.11 19.47
CA MET A 115 18.94 -20.22 20.42
C MET A 115 19.21 -20.51 21.90
N SER A 116 19.62 -21.73 22.23
CA SER A 116 20.00 -22.14 23.59
C SER A 116 21.48 -21.94 23.92
N CYS A 117 22.29 -21.50 22.96
CA CYS A 117 23.73 -21.30 23.10
C CYS A 117 24.06 -19.87 23.51
N PRO A 118 25.09 -19.62 24.34
CA PRO A 118 25.48 -18.28 24.75
C PRO A 118 25.92 -17.36 23.59
N SER A 119 26.53 -17.92 22.54
CA SER A 119 27.06 -17.16 21.39
C SER A 119 25.97 -16.39 20.63
N VAL A 120 24.71 -16.82 20.76
CA VAL A 120 23.56 -16.19 20.09
C VAL A 120 23.42 -14.71 20.45
N LEU A 121 23.86 -14.32 21.66
CA LEU A 121 23.85 -12.92 22.11
C LEU A 121 24.75 -12.03 21.26
N ASP A 122 25.93 -12.53 20.87
CA ASP A 122 26.86 -11.81 20.00
C ASP A 122 26.31 -11.69 18.58
N ILE A 123 25.61 -12.72 18.12
CA ILE A 123 24.96 -12.73 16.80
C ILE A 123 23.78 -11.75 16.80
N PHE A 124 22.96 -11.71 17.86
CA PHE A 124 21.91 -10.69 18.01
C PHE A 124 22.48 -9.27 17.95
N ALA A 125 23.61 -9.01 18.62
CA ALA A 125 24.25 -7.71 18.59
C ALA A 125 24.72 -7.33 17.17
N VAL A 126 25.25 -8.28 16.39
CA VAL A 126 25.60 -8.04 14.98
C VAL A 126 24.36 -7.79 14.14
N LEU A 127 23.32 -8.61 14.30
CA LEU A 127 22.09 -8.46 13.52
C LEU A 127 21.42 -7.11 13.79
N GLN A 128 21.42 -6.59 15.02
CA GLN A 128 20.90 -5.24 15.31
C GLN A 128 21.55 -4.15 14.44
N VAL A 129 22.83 -4.28 14.10
CA VAL A 129 23.52 -3.31 13.23
C VAL A 129 23.22 -3.60 11.76
N GLU A 130 23.34 -4.86 11.35
CA GLU A 130 23.22 -5.25 9.94
C GLU A 130 21.78 -5.11 9.42
N VAL A 131 20.76 -5.39 10.22
CA VAL A 131 19.36 -5.22 9.78
C VAL A 131 19.03 -3.74 9.55
N LEU A 132 19.62 -2.82 10.32
CA LEU A 132 19.50 -1.38 10.06
C LEU A 132 20.21 -0.99 8.75
N ARG A 133 21.42 -1.50 8.51
CA ARG A 133 22.12 -1.28 7.23
C ARG A 133 21.27 -1.79 6.07
N ILE A 134 20.73 -3.01 6.18
CA ILE A 134 19.92 -3.62 5.12
C ILE A 134 18.72 -2.74 4.80
N VAL A 135 17.93 -2.27 5.78
CA VAL A 135 16.78 -1.39 5.49
C VAL A 135 17.20 -0.03 4.91
N CYS A 136 18.38 0.50 5.28
CA CYS A 136 18.92 1.71 4.65
C CYS A 136 19.25 1.51 3.16
N GLU A 137 19.57 0.28 2.74
CA GLU A 137 19.86 -0.07 1.34
C GLU A 137 18.60 -0.24 0.48
N ARG A 138 17.39 -0.01 1.05
CA ARG A 138 16.09 -0.10 0.37
C ARG A 138 15.87 -1.47 -0.30
N PRO A 139 15.78 -2.54 0.51
CA PRO A 139 15.64 -3.90 0.01
C PRO A 139 14.32 -4.10 -0.72
N GLU A 140 14.30 -5.06 -1.65
CA GLU A 140 13.09 -5.46 -2.35
C GLU A 140 12.01 -6.00 -1.37
N PRO A 141 10.73 -6.00 -1.76
CA PRO A 141 9.63 -6.43 -0.89
C PRO A 141 9.81 -7.85 -0.33
N LEU A 142 10.29 -8.80 -1.14
CA LEU A 142 10.49 -10.19 -0.73
C LEU A 142 11.58 -10.31 0.35
N LEU A 143 12.73 -9.66 0.16
CA LEU A 143 13.81 -9.65 1.15
C LEU A 143 13.36 -8.98 2.46
N SER A 144 12.64 -7.87 2.34
CA SER A 144 12.04 -7.18 3.49
C SER A 144 11.07 -8.06 4.26
N ALA A 145 10.28 -8.88 3.56
CA ALA A 145 9.34 -9.81 4.19
C ALA A 145 10.06 -10.94 4.93
N ARG A 146 11.14 -11.51 4.36
CA ARG A 146 11.97 -12.52 5.05
C ARG A 146 12.67 -11.95 6.27
N LEU A 147 13.21 -10.74 6.15
CA LEU A 147 13.76 -10.01 7.27
C LEU A 147 12.69 -9.79 8.36
N SER A 148 11.47 -9.46 7.96
CA SER A 148 10.35 -9.25 8.90
C SER A 148 9.95 -10.52 9.65
N GLU A 149 9.98 -11.69 8.99
CA GLU A 149 9.77 -12.98 9.65
C GLU A 149 10.86 -13.27 10.68
N LEU A 150 12.14 -13.12 10.31
CA LEU A 150 13.27 -13.29 11.22
C LEU A 150 13.14 -12.38 12.46
N LEU A 151 12.86 -11.09 12.25
CA LEU A 151 12.74 -10.11 13.34
C LEU A 151 11.50 -10.32 14.21
N SER A 152 10.46 -10.94 13.68
CA SER A 152 9.27 -11.31 14.46
C SER A 152 9.54 -12.52 15.36
N ASP A 153 10.26 -13.53 14.86
CA ASP A 153 10.67 -14.70 15.65
C ASP A 153 11.77 -14.34 16.68
N PHE A 154 12.66 -13.40 16.32
CA PHE A 154 13.81 -12.99 17.14
C PHE A 154 13.83 -11.47 17.38
N VAL A 155 12.93 -10.99 18.23
CA VAL A 155 12.80 -9.56 18.60
C VAL A 155 14.06 -8.93 19.23
N GLN A 156 14.99 -9.77 19.68
CA GLN A 156 16.31 -9.37 20.16
C GLN A 156 17.18 -8.79 19.03
N CYS A 157 16.92 -9.16 17.78
CA CYS A 157 17.64 -8.65 16.61
C CYS A 157 17.15 -7.26 16.17
N VAL A 158 15.98 -6.80 16.65
CA VAL A 158 15.47 -5.47 16.32
C VAL A 158 16.35 -4.41 16.99
N PRO A 159 16.82 -3.37 16.25
CA PRO A 159 17.62 -2.30 16.81
C PRO A 159 16.94 -1.65 18.03
N LYS A 160 17.72 -1.27 19.05
CA LYS A 160 17.18 -0.75 20.32
C LYS A 160 17.46 0.74 20.53
N GLY A 161 16.68 1.37 21.40
CA GLY A 161 16.87 2.76 21.80
C GLY A 161 16.74 3.73 20.62
N LYS A 162 17.66 4.69 20.46
CA LYS A 162 17.58 5.65 19.33
C LYS A 162 17.64 4.99 17.95
N MET A 163 18.28 3.82 17.86
CA MET A 163 18.39 3.08 16.60
C MET A 163 17.06 2.42 16.19
N SER A 164 16.14 2.16 17.14
CA SER A 164 14.82 1.63 16.81
C SER A 164 13.97 2.65 16.06
N ILE A 165 14.06 3.93 16.44
CA ILE A 165 13.43 5.05 15.73
C ILE A 165 13.99 5.15 14.31
N ALA A 166 15.32 5.16 14.16
CA ALA A 166 15.97 5.22 12.86
C ALA A 166 15.58 4.03 11.97
N PHE A 167 15.55 2.82 12.54
CA PHE A 167 15.10 1.61 11.85
C PHE A 167 13.67 1.76 11.33
N CYS A 168 12.74 2.19 12.17
CA CYS A 168 11.34 2.37 11.77
C CYS A 168 11.19 3.40 10.64
N GLN A 169 11.89 4.54 10.73
CA GLN A 169 11.87 5.57 9.69
C GLN A 169 12.45 5.05 8.36
N GLN A 170 13.55 4.30 8.40
CA GLN A 170 14.15 3.72 7.19
C GLN A 170 13.29 2.60 6.61
N LEU A 171 12.59 1.84 7.45
CA LEU A 171 11.63 0.83 6.99
C LEU A 171 10.42 1.50 6.31
N VAL A 172 9.91 2.60 6.85
CA VAL A 172 8.85 3.41 6.21
C VAL A 172 9.32 3.93 4.84
N ARG A 173 10.54 4.47 4.75
CA ARG A 173 11.14 4.89 3.47
C ARG A 173 11.26 3.75 2.48
N THR A 174 11.66 2.57 2.95
CA THR A 174 11.76 1.35 2.15
C THR A 174 10.40 0.93 1.60
N ILE A 175 9.35 0.92 2.43
CA ILE A 175 7.98 0.65 1.98
C ILE A 175 7.55 1.68 0.92
N GLY A 176 7.93 2.94 1.09
CA GLY A 176 7.71 4.00 0.10
C GLY A 176 8.36 3.72 -1.28
N HIS A 177 9.33 2.82 -1.38
CA HIS A 177 9.98 2.42 -2.63
C HIS A 177 9.47 1.09 -3.19
N PHE A 178 8.61 0.36 -2.49
CA PHE A 178 8.13 -0.93 -2.94
C PHE A 178 7.35 -0.83 -4.24
N GLN A 179 7.72 -1.68 -5.20
CA GLN A 179 7.08 -1.77 -6.49
C GLN A 179 6.93 -3.24 -6.88
N CYS A 180 5.93 -3.52 -7.70
CA CYS A 180 5.78 -4.81 -8.36
C CYS A 180 5.65 -4.53 -9.85
N ILE A 181 6.67 -4.92 -10.62
CA ILE A 181 6.69 -4.74 -12.07
C ILE A 181 5.75 -5.74 -12.76
N SER A 182 5.50 -6.87 -12.10
CA SER A 182 4.66 -7.92 -12.65
C SER A 182 3.19 -7.55 -12.73
N THR A 183 2.55 -8.16 -13.71
CA THR A 183 1.11 -8.04 -13.98
C THR A 183 0.39 -9.37 -13.75
N LEU A 184 1.10 -10.39 -13.27
CA LEU A 184 0.57 -11.71 -12.98
C LEU A 184 -0.10 -11.70 -11.61
N GLU A 185 -1.35 -12.17 -11.56
CA GLU A 185 -2.16 -12.17 -10.34
C GLU A 185 -1.47 -12.87 -9.16
N LYS A 186 -0.80 -14.00 -9.41
CA LYS A 186 -0.07 -14.73 -8.38
C LYS A 186 1.02 -13.87 -7.73
N GLU A 187 1.85 -13.22 -8.54
CA GLU A 187 2.96 -12.38 -8.08
C GLU A 187 2.45 -11.12 -7.38
N LEU A 188 1.34 -10.57 -7.84
CA LEU A 188 0.66 -9.44 -7.19
C LEU A 188 0.14 -9.83 -5.78
N ARG A 189 -0.47 -11.01 -5.63
CA ARG A 189 -0.92 -11.53 -4.33
C ARG A 189 0.27 -11.78 -3.40
N GLU A 190 1.37 -12.33 -3.93
CA GLU A 190 2.61 -12.53 -3.18
C GLU A 190 3.20 -11.20 -2.72
N TYR A 191 3.25 -10.19 -3.59
CA TYR A 191 3.69 -8.84 -3.23
C TYR A 191 2.84 -8.23 -2.10
N VAL A 192 1.51 -8.31 -2.18
CA VAL A 192 0.63 -7.83 -1.10
C VAL A 192 0.90 -8.57 0.22
N SER A 193 1.11 -9.88 0.17
CA SER A 193 1.47 -10.68 1.34
C SER A 193 2.82 -10.26 1.92
N GLN A 194 3.82 -10.01 1.07
CA GLN A 194 5.14 -9.54 1.48
C GLN A 194 5.05 -8.19 2.20
N VAL A 195 4.37 -7.20 1.60
CA VAL A 195 4.19 -5.88 2.22
C VAL A 195 3.44 -5.99 3.54
N THR A 196 2.44 -6.87 3.64
CA THR A 196 1.66 -7.08 4.87
C THR A 196 2.53 -7.63 6.02
N LYS A 197 3.52 -8.48 5.72
CA LYS A 197 4.48 -8.95 6.73
C LYS A 197 5.35 -7.81 7.26
N VAL A 198 5.81 -6.94 6.36
CA VAL A 198 6.62 -5.76 6.70
C VAL A 198 5.81 -4.76 7.54
N SER A 199 4.57 -4.45 7.14
CA SER A 199 3.69 -3.57 7.91
C SER A 199 3.35 -4.16 9.28
N GLY A 200 3.16 -5.49 9.35
CA GLY A 200 2.93 -6.23 10.59
C GLY A 200 4.10 -6.13 11.57
N LEU A 201 5.35 -6.29 11.09
CA LEU A 201 6.54 -6.07 11.92
C LEU A 201 6.54 -4.66 12.50
N LEU A 202 6.34 -3.64 11.65
CA LEU A 202 6.38 -2.25 12.08
C LEU A 202 5.29 -1.95 13.12
N GLN A 203 4.09 -2.49 12.94
CA GLN A 203 3.01 -2.42 13.93
C GLN A 203 3.42 -3.06 15.27
N ASN A 204 4.06 -4.23 15.24
CA ASN A 204 4.52 -4.91 16.44
C ASN A 204 5.59 -4.08 17.18
N ILE A 205 6.50 -3.43 16.44
CA ILE A 205 7.49 -2.52 17.03
C ILE A 205 6.80 -1.31 17.66
N TRP A 206 5.81 -0.70 17.00
CA TRP A 206 5.06 0.42 17.59
C TRP A 206 4.33 0.03 18.89
N LYS A 207 3.84 -1.21 18.99
CA LYS A 207 3.22 -1.72 20.22
C LYS A 207 4.25 -1.94 21.33
N ALA A 208 5.42 -2.48 20.99
CA ALA A 208 6.48 -2.77 21.95
C ALA A 208 7.22 -1.50 22.43
N GLU A 209 7.46 -0.55 21.52
CA GLU A 209 8.15 0.71 21.77
C GLU A 209 7.32 1.90 21.23
N PRO A 210 6.29 2.37 21.97
CA PRO A 210 5.36 3.41 21.51
C PRO A 210 6.02 4.73 21.07
N CYS A 211 7.22 5.04 21.57
CA CYS A 211 7.98 6.22 21.16
C CYS A 211 8.40 6.19 19.67
N THR A 212 8.37 5.03 19.00
CA THR A 212 8.69 4.89 17.57
C THR A 212 7.52 5.23 16.65
N LEU A 213 6.28 5.21 17.15
CA LEU A 213 5.07 5.43 16.34
C LEU A 213 5.08 6.84 15.71
N LEU A 214 5.13 7.88 16.52
CA LEU A 214 5.03 9.26 16.03
C LEU A 214 6.13 9.61 15.00
N PRO A 215 7.42 9.31 15.24
CA PRO A 215 8.47 9.52 14.22
C PRO A 215 8.25 8.74 12.91
N SER A 216 7.70 7.53 13.00
CA SER A 216 7.35 6.74 11.81
C SER A 216 6.24 7.41 11.00
N LEU A 217 5.23 7.93 11.68
CA LEU A 217 4.12 8.63 11.02
C LEU A 217 4.57 9.97 10.43
N GLN A 218 5.44 10.71 11.12
CA GLN A 218 6.06 11.92 10.56
C GLN A 218 6.81 11.59 9.26
N GLU A 219 7.49 10.46 9.19
CA GLU A 219 8.16 10.00 7.97
C GLU A 219 7.16 9.65 6.86
N VAL A 220 6.05 8.96 7.16
CA VAL A 220 4.97 8.72 6.18
C VAL A 220 4.47 10.05 5.59
N PHE A 221 4.23 11.04 6.46
CA PHE A 221 3.77 12.37 6.04
C PHE A 221 4.82 13.12 5.22
N ALA A 222 6.10 13.06 5.60
CA ALA A 222 7.19 13.65 4.83
C ALA A 222 7.26 13.06 3.41
N ILE A 223 7.07 11.74 3.28
CA ILE A 223 7.10 11.05 2.00
C ILE A 223 5.91 11.48 1.13
N ILE A 224 4.68 11.43 1.64
CA ILE A 224 3.50 11.76 0.82
C ILE A 224 3.37 13.26 0.52
N SER A 225 3.89 14.14 1.38
CA SER A 225 3.87 15.60 1.15
C SER A 225 5.05 16.10 0.30
N SER A 226 6.00 15.22 -0.05
CA SER A 226 7.15 15.57 -0.89
C SER A 226 6.71 16.07 -2.26
N THR A 227 7.30 17.19 -2.68
CA THR A 227 7.09 17.77 -4.02
C THR A 227 8.18 17.38 -5.01
N ASP A 228 9.06 16.45 -4.64
CA ASP A 228 10.07 15.90 -5.55
C ASP A 228 9.40 15.18 -6.71
N VAL A 229 9.71 15.61 -7.94
CA VAL A 229 9.12 15.06 -9.17
C VAL A 229 9.86 13.79 -9.62
N SER A 230 11.08 13.57 -9.12
CA SER A 230 11.89 12.40 -9.47
C SER A 230 11.47 11.12 -8.74
N PHE A 231 10.68 11.26 -7.67
CA PHE A 231 10.28 10.16 -6.81
C PHE A 231 8.77 10.17 -6.57
N GLU A 232 8.11 9.08 -6.96
CA GLU A 232 6.71 8.82 -6.61
C GLU A 232 6.62 7.70 -5.58
N PRO A 233 6.10 7.96 -4.37
CA PRO A 233 6.02 6.97 -3.33
C PRO A 233 4.98 5.90 -3.63
N SER A 234 5.29 4.68 -3.20
CA SER A 234 4.42 3.53 -3.36
C SER A 234 3.13 3.66 -2.57
N VAL A 235 2.03 3.20 -3.18
CA VAL A 235 0.74 2.99 -2.49
C VAL A 235 0.83 1.92 -1.39
N ALA A 236 1.92 1.14 -1.32
CA ALA A 236 2.19 0.21 -0.24
C ALA A 236 2.21 0.86 1.15
N LEU A 237 2.45 2.18 1.24
CA LEU A 237 2.34 2.95 2.48
C LEU A 237 0.93 2.88 3.10
N ALA A 238 -0.11 2.62 2.29
CA ALA A 238 -1.46 2.40 2.78
C ALA A 238 -1.57 1.20 3.74
N SER A 239 -0.67 0.22 3.63
CA SER A 239 -0.61 -0.93 4.56
C SER A 239 -0.32 -0.54 6.01
N LEU A 240 0.27 0.65 6.23
CA LEU A 240 0.62 1.15 7.56
C LEU A 240 -0.56 1.83 8.25
N VAL A 241 -1.37 2.56 7.48
CA VAL A 241 -2.32 3.52 8.05
C VAL A 241 -3.59 2.90 8.62
N GLN A 242 -3.89 1.67 8.23
CA GLN A 242 -4.94 0.83 8.80
C GLN A 242 -4.69 0.46 10.27
N HIS A 243 -3.45 0.59 10.77
CA HIS A 243 -3.07 0.20 12.13
C HIS A 243 -3.02 1.36 13.13
N ILE A 244 -3.35 2.57 12.69
CA ILE A 244 -3.14 3.80 13.47
C ILE A 244 -4.44 4.21 14.19
N PRO A 245 -4.37 4.58 15.49
CA PRO A 245 -5.53 5.09 16.22
C PRO A 245 -6.09 6.39 15.64
N LEU A 246 -7.42 6.52 15.58
CA LEU A 246 -8.13 7.68 15.02
C LEU A 246 -7.71 9.03 15.62
N GLN A 247 -7.37 9.06 16.91
CA GLN A 247 -6.92 10.27 17.59
C GLN A 247 -5.62 10.83 16.99
N MET A 248 -4.73 9.93 16.56
CA MET A 248 -3.45 10.32 15.94
C MET A 248 -3.65 10.92 14.55
N ILE A 249 -4.66 10.44 13.80
CA ILE A 249 -5.04 11.01 12.50
C ILE A 249 -5.34 12.51 12.66
N THR A 250 -6.15 12.86 13.67
CA THR A 250 -6.56 14.25 13.89
C THR A 250 -5.37 15.15 14.21
N VAL A 251 -4.42 14.67 15.01
CA VAL A 251 -3.20 15.42 15.36
C VAL A 251 -2.33 15.64 14.12
N LEU A 252 -2.10 14.60 13.31
CA LEU A 252 -1.25 14.69 12.12
C LEU A 252 -1.87 15.56 11.03
N ILE A 253 -3.17 15.40 10.77
CA ILE A 253 -3.89 16.23 9.79
C ILE A 253 -3.91 17.70 10.22
N ARG A 254 -4.11 17.97 11.52
CA ARG A 254 -4.02 19.34 12.04
C ARG A 254 -2.62 19.91 11.81
N SER A 255 -1.57 19.16 12.17
CA SER A 255 -0.19 19.59 11.94
C SER A 255 0.07 19.91 10.47
N LEU A 256 -0.40 19.08 9.53
CA LEU A 256 -0.20 19.31 8.10
C LEU A 256 -0.95 20.55 7.57
N THR A 257 -2.14 20.82 8.10
CA THR A 257 -3.03 21.87 7.57
C THR A 257 -2.84 23.22 8.23
N THR A 258 -2.33 23.27 9.46
CA THR A 258 -2.17 24.53 10.23
C THR A 258 -0.72 25.00 10.37
N ASP A 259 0.27 24.17 10.01
CA ASP A 259 1.68 24.58 10.07
C ASP A 259 1.98 25.61 8.96
N PRO A 260 2.39 26.85 9.31
CA PRO A 260 2.65 27.90 8.33
C PRO A 260 3.82 27.59 7.39
N ASN A 261 4.67 26.62 7.72
CA ASN A 261 5.81 26.22 6.88
C ASN A 261 5.41 25.23 5.78
N VAL A 262 4.22 24.64 5.85
CA VAL A 262 3.74 23.68 4.86
C VAL A 262 3.17 24.43 3.65
N LYS A 263 3.76 24.19 2.48
CA LYS A 263 3.33 24.82 1.22
C LYS A 263 2.08 24.13 0.65
N ASP A 264 1.29 24.89 -0.09
CA ASP A 264 0.09 24.39 -0.77
C ASP A 264 0.38 23.20 -1.70
N ALA A 265 1.50 23.23 -2.42
CA ALA A 265 1.94 22.11 -3.26
C ALA A 265 2.14 20.81 -2.47
N SER A 266 2.65 20.89 -1.24
CA SER A 266 2.84 19.73 -0.35
C SER A 266 1.50 19.18 0.14
N MET A 267 0.55 20.06 0.47
CA MET A 267 -0.82 19.66 0.83
C MET A 267 -1.53 18.98 -0.35
N THR A 268 -1.40 19.52 -1.56
CA THR A 268 -1.94 18.91 -2.79
C THR A 268 -1.34 17.52 -3.02
N ARG A 269 -0.02 17.35 -2.90
CA ARG A 269 0.65 16.05 -3.06
C ARG A 269 0.19 15.04 -2.01
N ALA A 270 0.11 15.45 -0.75
CA ALA A 270 -0.36 14.60 0.33
C ALA A 270 -1.80 14.11 0.07
N LEU A 271 -2.72 15.02 -0.32
CA LEU A 271 -4.10 14.65 -0.62
C LEU A 271 -4.19 13.69 -1.82
N CYS A 272 -3.50 13.98 -2.92
CA CYS A 272 -3.45 13.10 -4.09
C CYS A 272 -3.00 11.69 -3.73
N ARG A 273 -1.90 11.56 -2.97
CA ARG A 273 -1.33 10.26 -2.60
C ARG A 273 -2.17 9.51 -1.57
N MET A 274 -2.83 10.22 -0.64
CA MET A 274 -3.81 9.61 0.26
C MET A 274 -5.02 9.05 -0.50
N ILE A 275 -5.47 9.72 -1.57
CA ILE A 275 -6.53 9.19 -2.45
C ILE A 275 -6.03 7.96 -3.20
N ASP A 276 -4.78 7.98 -3.69
CA ASP A 276 -4.17 6.85 -4.40
C ASP A 276 -4.04 5.60 -3.52
N TRP A 277 -3.99 5.73 -2.19
CA TRP A 277 -4.04 4.61 -1.25
C TRP A 277 -5.31 3.78 -1.34
N LEU A 278 -6.42 4.31 -1.88
CA LEU A 278 -7.61 3.50 -2.20
C LEU A 278 -7.32 2.43 -3.27
N SER A 279 -6.18 2.49 -3.95
CA SER A 279 -5.72 1.46 -4.88
C SER A 279 -5.02 0.30 -4.19
N TRP A 280 -4.70 0.40 -2.89
CA TRP A 280 -4.11 -0.69 -2.13
C TRP A 280 -5.15 -1.80 -1.87
N PRO A 281 -4.89 -3.08 -2.21
CA PRO A 281 -5.89 -4.16 -2.14
C PRO A 281 -6.53 -4.39 -0.77
N LEU A 282 -5.78 -4.11 0.30
CA LEU A 282 -6.21 -4.26 1.68
C LEU A 282 -6.45 -2.89 2.36
N ALA A 283 -6.73 -1.84 1.58
CA ALA A 283 -7.03 -0.51 2.10
C ALA A 283 -8.29 -0.53 2.97
N GLN A 284 -8.12 -0.68 4.28
CA GLN A 284 -9.15 -0.43 5.26
C GLN A 284 -8.89 0.91 5.94
N HIS A 285 -9.96 1.64 6.23
CA HIS A 285 -9.92 2.93 6.94
C HIS A 285 -9.17 4.07 6.24
N VAL A 286 -8.75 3.89 4.98
CA VAL A 286 -8.11 4.94 4.17
C VAL A 286 -9.07 6.12 3.97
N GLU A 287 -10.37 5.87 3.85
CA GLU A 287 -11.40 6.90 3.74
C GLU A 287 -11.38 7.87 4.93
N THR A 288 -11.02 7.37 6.12
CA THR A 288 -10.94 8.22 7.31
C THR A 288 -9.82 9.25 7.19
N TRP A 289 -8.68 8.84 6.64
CA TRP A 289 -7.54 9.74 6.38
C TRP A 289 -7.87 10.78 5.32
N VAL A 290 -8.42 10.32 4.19
CA VAL A 290 -8.77 11.19 3.06
C VAL A 290 -9.82 12.21 3.47
N ILE A 291 -10.92 11.77 4.10
CA ILE A 291 -12.00 12.67 4.53
C ILE A 291 -11.51 13.62 5.63
N ALA A 292 -10.66 13.16 6.57
CA ALA A 292 -10.08 14.05 7.57
C ALA A 292 -9.25 15.16 6.93
N LEU A 293 -8.44 14.85 5.91
CA LEU A 293 -7.65 15.85 5.20
C LEU A 293 -8.53 16.80 4.37
N LEU A 294 -9.56 16.29 3.67
CA LEU A 294 -10.51 17.12 2.93
C LEU A 294 -11.21 18.13 3.86
N LYS A 295 -11.70 17.66 5.02
CA LYS A 295 -12.29 18.53 6.06
C LYS A 295 -11.27 19.51 6.64
N GLY A 296 -10.04 19.07 6.89
CA GLY A 296 -8.96 19.90 7.41
C GLY A 296 -8.63 21.06 6.46
N LEU A 297 -8.47 20.77 5.17
CA LEU A 297 -8.23 21.78 4.12
C LEU A 297 -9.40 22.75 3.96
N ALA A 298 -10.63 22.26 4.07
CA ALA A 298 -11.82 23.12 4.03
C ALA A 298 -11.85 24.09 5.23
N ALA A 299 -11.46 23.63 6.43
CA ALA A 299 -11.41 24.46 7.63
C ALA A 299 -10.37 25.59 7.53
N VAL A 300 -9.27 25.38 6.81
CA VAL A 300 -8.26 26.42 6.50
C VAL A 300 -8.49 27.09 5.14
N GLN A 301 -9.70 26.98 4.58
CA GLN A 301 -10.16 27.64 3.35
C GLN A 301 -9.30 27.37 2.10
N LYS A 302 -8.65 26.20 2.00
CA LYS A 302 -7.86 25.77 0.83
C LYS A 302 -8.73 25.18 -0.28
N PHE A 303 -9.76 25.92 -0.69
CA PHE A 303 -10.78 25.44 -1.64
C PHE A 303 -10.22 25.15 -3.03
N THR A 304 -9.25 25.92 -3.53
CA THR A 304 -8.62 25.64 -4.84
C THR A 304 -7.97 24.26 -4.89
N ILE A 305 -7.24 23.87 -3.82
CA ILE A 305 -6.66 22.52 -3.71
C ILE A 305 -7.75 21.45 -3.76
N LEU A 306 -8.83 21.66 -3.01
CA LEU A 306 -9.96 20.73 -2.95
C LEU A 306 -10.65 20.56 -4.31
N ILE A 307 -10.84 21.66 -5.04
CA ILE A 307 -11.43 21.67 -6.39
C ILE A 307 -10.52 20.91 -7.37
N ASP A 308 -9.26 21.32 -7.48
CA ASP A 308 -8.31 20.78 -8.45
C ASP A 308 -8.07 19.28 -8.22
N VAL A 309 -7.89 18.87 -6.97
CA VAL A 309 -7.67 17.45 -6.63
C VAL A 309 -8.94 16.62 -6.85
N THR A 310 -10.12 17.17 -6.61
CA THR A 310 -11.39 16.48 -6.91
C THR A 310 -11.50 16.21 -8.39
N LEU A 311 -11.32 17.22 -9.24
CA LEU A 311 -11.35 17.05 -10.70
C LEU A 311 -10.28 16.06 -11.18
N LEU A 312 -9.08 16.09 -10.58
CA LEU A 312 -7.99 15.20 -10.95
C LEU A 312 -8.23 13.72 -10.55
N LYS A 313 -8.92 13.46 -9.44
CA LYS A 313 -8.95 12.12 -8.81
C LYS A 313 -10.33 11.47 -8.77
N ILE A 314 -11.41 12.16 -9.10
CA ILE A 314 -12.77 11.62 -8.90
C ILE A 314 -13.05 10.34 -9.70
N GLU A 315 -12.55 10.23 -10.94
CA GLU A 315 -12.67 9.01 -11.74
C GLU A 315 -11.91 7.84 -11.11
N LEU A 316 -10.73 8.09 -10.53
CA LEU A 316 -9.98 7.06 -9.81
C LEU A 316 -10.81 6.54 -8.64
N VAL A 317 -11.36 7.43 -7.80
CA VAL A 317 -12.19 7.07 -6.65
C VAL A 317 -13.43 6.31 -7.10
N PHE A 318 -14.10 6.75 -8.15
CA PHE A 318 -15.25 6.06 -8.73
C PHE A 318 -14.89 4.64 -9.19
N ASN A 319 -13.75 4.48 -9.88
CA ASN A 319 -13.27 3.18 -10.31
C ASN A 319 -12.94 2.24 -9.14
N ARG A 320 -12.71 2.76 -7.93
CA ARG A 320 -12.50 1.92 -6.74
C ARG A 320 -13.79 1.25 -6.25
N LEU A 321 -14.97 1.70 -6.68
CA LEU A 321 -16.26 1.08 -6.31
C LEU A 321 -16.41 -0.36 -6.79
N TRP A 322 -15.69 -0.74 -7.85
CA TRP A 322 -15.67 -2.13 -8.34
C TRP A 322 -15.06 -3.12 -7.34
N PHE A 323 -14.22 -2.67 -6.40
CA PHE A 323 -13.46 -3.54 -5.50
C PHE A 323 -14.19 -3.71 -4.16
N PRO A 324 -14.73 -4.91 -3.84
CA PRO A 324 -15.62 -5.09 -2.68
C PRO A 324 -15.03 -4.63 -1.34
N LEU A 325 -13.74 -4.89 -1.09
CA LEU A 325 -13.09 -4.51 0.18
C LEU A 325 -12.94 -3.00 0.37
N VAL A 326 -12.68 -2.27 -0.72
CA VAL A 326 -12.44 -0.81 -0.66
C VAL A 326 -13.71 -0.03 -0.97
N ARG A 327 -14.72 -0.66 -1.59
CA ARG A 327 -15.98 -0.05 -2.03
C ARG A 327 -16.65 0.84 -0.97
N PRO A 328 -16.82 0.43 0.30
CA PRO A 328 -17.45 1.29 1.31
C PRO A 328 -16.65 2.59 1.55
N GLY A 329 -15.31 2.48 1.65
CA GLY A 329 -14.44 3.62 1.83
C GLY A 329 -14.39 4.53 0.59
N ALA A 330 -14.31 3.94 -0.59
CA ALA A 330 -14.37 4.68 -1.86
C ALA A 330 -15.69 5.42 -2.03
N LEU A 331 -16.83 4.80 -1.67
CA LEU A 331 -18.13 5.47 -1.69
C LEU A 331 -18.19 6.63 -0.71
N ALA A 332 -17.63 6.48 0.49
CA ALA A 332 -17.58 7.56 1.48
C ALA A 332 -16.76 8.76 0.97
N VAL A 333 -15.59 8.52 0.37
CA VAL A 333 -14.76 9.56 -0.24
C VAL A 333 -15.48 10.21 -1.42
N LEU A 334 -16.05 9.41 -2.33
CA LEU A 334 -16.79 9.90 -3.49
C LEU A 334 -17.97 10.78 -3.07
N SER A 335 -18.75 10.31 -2.09
CA SER A 335 -19.90 11.05 -1.55
C SER A 335 -19.45 12.39 -0.97
N HIS A 336 -18.36 12.41 -0.19
CA HIS A 336 -17.82 13.65 0.36
C HIS A 336 -17.36 14.61 -0.74
N MET A 337 -16.61 14.13 -1.74
CA MET A 337 -16.16 14.96 -2.86
C MET A 337 -17.32 15.57 -3.64
N LEU A 338 -18.29 14.75 -4.06
CA LEU A 338 -19.44 15.20 -4.86
C LEU A 338 -20.36 16.13 -4.09
N LEU A 339 -20.69 15.80 -2.84
CA LEU A 339 -21.59 16.60 -2.02
C LEU A 339 -20.96 17.91 -1.57
N SER A 340 -19.64 18.01 -1.52
CA SER A 340 -18.96 19.26 -1.19
C SER A 340 -18.61 20.10 -2.41
N PHE A 341 -18.42 19.48 -3.59
CA PHE A 341 -18.22 20.15 -4.87
C PHE A 341 -19.58 20.54 -5.48
N GLN A 342 -20.13 21.70 -5.06
CA GLN A 342 -21.48 22.14 -5.46
C GLN A 342 -21.54 23.29 -6.48
N HIS A 343 -20.41 23.89 -6.84
CA HIS A 343 -20.36 25.11 -7.65
C HIS A 343 -20.38 24.86 -9.17
N SER A 344 -20.19 23.61 -9.62
CA SER A 344 -20.15 23.23 -11.04
C SER A 344 -20.45 21.73 -11.19
N PRO A 345 -21.19 21.32 -12.24
CA PRO A 345 -21.50 19.91 -12.48
C PRO A 345 -20.30 19.08 -12.97
N GLU A 346 -19.17 19.71 -13.27
CA GLU A 346 -18.01 19.10 -13.94
C GLU A 346 -17.54 17.79 -13.28
N ALA A 347 -17.26 17.80 -11.98
CA ALA A 347 -16.82 16.60 -11.25
C ALA A 347 -17.84 15.45 -11.33
N PHE A 348 -19.13 15.77 -11.24
CA PHE A 348 -20.20 14.77 -11.38
C PHE A 348 -20.29 14.25 -12.82
N HIS A 349 -20.21 15.14 -13.80
CA HIS A 349 -20.25 14.77 -15.23
C HIS A 349 -19.08 13.88 -15.66
N MET A 350 -17.91 13.98 -15.01
CA MET A 350 -16.78 13.07 -15.26
C MET A 350 -17.12 11.60 -14.95
N ILE A 351 -17.96 11.32 -13.94
CA ILE A 351 -18.29 9.94 -13.56
C ILE A 351 -19.55 9.40 -14.23
N VAL A 352 -20.43 10.28 -14.74
CA VAL A 352 -21.70 9.94 -15.38
C VAL A 352 -21.59 8.82 -16.43
N PRO A 353 -20.60 8.82 -17.35
CA PRO A 353 -20.45 7.76 -18.35
C PRO A 353 -20.30 6.35 -17.78
N HIS A 354 -19.87 6.22 -16.52
CA HIS A 354 -19.57 4.94 -15.87
C HIS A 354 -20.69 4.44 -14.95
N VAL A 355 -21.67 5.29 -14.62
CA VAL A 355 -22.73 5.01 -13.62
C VAL A 355 -23.62 3.84 -14.05
N VAL A 356 -24.12 3.85 -15.28
CA VAL A 356 -25.06 2.83 -15.76
C VAL A 356 -24.45 1.44 -15.72
N ASN A 357 -23.22 1.29 -16.22
CA ASN A 357 -22.51 0.01 -16.23
C ASN A 357 -22.33 -0.53 -14.80
N LEU A 358 -21.88 0.32 -13.87
CA LEU A 358 -21.71 -0.03 -12.47
C LEU A 358 -23.02 -0.55 -11.85
N VAL A 359 -24.12 0.19 -12.03
CA VAL A 359 -25.43 -0.17 -11.47
C VAL A 359 -25.93 -1.49 -12.05
N GLN A 360 -25.83 -1.68 -13.37
CA GLN A 360 -26.28 -2.90 -14.03
C GLN A 360 -25.51 -4.13 -13.57
N SER A 361 -24.17 -4.05 -13.48
CA SER A 361 -23.35 -5.17 -12.99
C SER A 361 -23.75 -5.57 -11.57
N PHE A 362 -23.90 -4.63 -10.64
CA PHE A 362 -24.27 -4.92 -9.25
C PHE A 362 -25.74 -5.30 -9.06
N LYS A 363 -26.64 -4.90 -9.95
CA LYS A 363 -28.03 -5.42 -9.94
C LYS A 363 -28.06 -6.90 -10.34
N SER A 364 -27.20 -7.29 -11.28
CA SER A 364 -27.18 -8.65 -11.84
C SER A 364 -26.51 -9.71 -10.96
N ASP A 365 -25.69 -9.30 -9.98
CA ASP A 365 -24.91 -10.25 -9.17
C ASP A 365 -25.71 -10.97 -8.06
N GLY A 366 -26.90 -10.47 -7.71
CA GLY A 366 -27.78 -11.05 -6.70
C GLY A 366 -27.26 -11.00 -5.25
N LEU A 367 -26.19 -10.24 -4.97
CA LEU A 367 -25.58 -10.19 -3.64
C LEU A 367 -26.28 -9.17 -2.73
N PRO A 368 -26.64 -9.53 -1.47
CA PRO A 368 -27.24 -8.58 -0.52
C PRO A 368 -26.36 -7.36 -0.23
N SER A 369 -25.03 -7.54 -0.21
CA SER A 369 -24.06 -6.45 -0.03
C SER A 369 -24.06 -5.47 -1.20
N SER A 370 -24.21 -5.96 -2.42
CA SER A 370 -24.34 -5.14 -3.63
C SER A 370 -25.66 -4.35 -3.62
N SER A 371 -26.75 -4.97 -3.19
CA SER A 371 -28.03 -4.27 -3.01
C SER A 371 -27.92 -3.14 -1.98
N ALA A 372 -27.33 -3.38 -0.82
CA ALA A 372 -27.13 -2.35 0.21
C ALA A 372 -26.26 -1.18 -0.28
N PHE A 373 -25.20 -1.49 -1.03
CA PHE A 373 -24.37 -0.50 -1.70
C PHE A 373 -25.17 0.33 -2.71
N LEU A 374 -25.96 -0.32 -3.57
CA LEU A 374 -26.75 0.36 -4.60
C LEU A 374 -27.79 1.32 -4.03
N VAL A 375 -28.36 1.03 -2.86
CA VAL A 375 -29.27 1.97 -2.18
C VAL A 375 -28.54 3.27 -1.81
N GLN A 376 -27.36 3.16 -1.19
CA GLN A 376 -26.57 4.34 -0.81
C GLN A 376 -26.07 5.11 -2.05
N PHE A 377 -25.62 4.37 -3.07
CA PHE A 377 -25.15 4.95 -4.31
C PHE A 377 -26.28 5.65 -5.10
N SER A 378 -27.47 5.06 -5.15
CA SER A 378 -28.67 5.65 -5.77
C SER A 378 -29.07 6.96 -5.09
N GLU A 379 -29.04 7.01 -3.75
CA GLU A 379 -29.31 8.25 -3.00
C GLU A 379 -28.34 9.37 -3.38
N LEU A 380 -27.04 9.07 -3.47
CA LEU A 380 -26.03 10.02 -3.91
C LEU A 380 -26.29 10.51 -5.35
N MET A 381 -26.56 9.59 -6.27
CA MET A 381 -26.86 9.95 -7.68
C MET A 381 -28.10 10.84 -7.77
N HIS A 382 -29.17 10.53 -7.04
CA HIS A 382 -30.36 11.37 -6.99
C HIS A 382 -30.08 12.76 -6.42
N CYS A 383 -29.24 12.87 -5.39
CA CYS A 383 -28.81 14.18 -4.87
C CYS A 383 -28.08 14.99 -5.95
N MET A 384 -27.16 14.36 -6.68
CA MET A 384 -26.37 15.04 -7.73
C MET A 384 -27.23 15.45 -8.93
N ILE A 385 -28.12 14.59 -9.41
CA ILE A 385 -29.05 14.89 -10.50
C ILE A 385 -30.03 16.02 -10.12
N TYR A 386 -30.50 16.03 -8.86
CA TYR A 386 -31.35 17.10 -8.36
C TYR A 386 -30.61 18.44 -8.31
N HIS A 387 -29.39 18.45 -7.75
CA HIS A 387 -28.58 19.66 -7.61
C HIS A 387 -28.16 20.24 -8.96
N TYR A 388 -27.72 19.37 -9.89
CA TYR A 388 -27.29 19.73 -11.24
C TYR A 388 -28.38 19.50 -12.29
N SER A 389 -29.61 19.91 -12.02
CA SER A 389 -30.72 19.79 -12.98
C SER A 389 -30.46 20.52 -14.31
N GLY A 390 -31.15 20.13 -15.38
CA GLY A 390 -31.03 20.78 -16.71
C GLY A 390 -30.33 19.93 -17.79
N PHE A 391 -30.00 18.66 -17.50
CA PHE A 391 -29.37 17.73 -18.45
C PHE A 391 -30.18 16.43 -18.62
N PRO A 392 -31.42 16.48 -19.13
CA PRO A 392 -32.30 15.31 -19.21
C PRO A 392 -31.71 14.18 -20.06
N ASP A 393 -31.21 14.47 -21.27
CA ASP A 393 -30.65 13.45 -22.16
C ASP A 393 -29.44 12.72 -21.54
N LEU A 394 -28.68 13.42 -20.69
CA LEU A 394 -27.51 12.87 -20.01
C LEU A 394 -27.92 11.97 -18.83
N TYR A 395 -29.00 12.32 -18.12
CA TYR A 395 -29.40 11.65 -16.88
C TYR A 395 -30.49 10.59 -17.06
N GLU A 396 -31.25 10.63 -18.16
CA GLU A 396 -32.31 9.66 -18.43
C GLU A 396 -31.82 8.19 -18.36
N PRO A 397 -30.66 7.82 -18.97
CA PRO A 397 -30.16 6.45 -18.85
C PRO A 397 -29.81 6.04 -17.42
N ILE A 398 -29.35 7.00 -16.59
CA ILE A 398 -29.05 6.76 -15.17
C ILE A 398 -30.34 6.57 -14.39
N LEU A 399 -31.34 7.44 -14.59
CA LEU A 399 -32.63 7.35 -13.93
C LEU A 399 -33.33 6.02 -14.25
N GLU A 400 -33.27 5.58 -15.50
CA GLU A 400 -33.79 4.28 -15.92
C GLU A 400 -33.03 3.11 -15.25
N ALA A 401 -31.71 3.20 -15.15
CA ALA A 401 -30.90 2.20 -14.44
C ALA A 401 -31.23 2.16 -12.93
N LEU A 402 -31.65 3.27 -12.32
CA LEU A 402 -31.95 3.39 -10.88
C LEU A 402 -33.42 3.16 -10.52
N LYS A 403 -34.34 3.00 -11.48
CA LYS A 403 -35.80 3.02 -11.27
C LYS A 403 -36.34 2.09 -10.15
N ASP A 404 -35.73 0.92 -9.96
CA ASP A 404 -36.15 -0.07 -8.96
C ASP A 404 -35.54 0.17 -7.56
N LEU A 405 -34.70 1.20 -7.40
CA LEU A 405 -34.04 1.54 -6.14
C LEU A 405 -34.78 2.67 -5.42
N PRO A 406 -34.65 2.79 -4.08
CA PRO A 406 -35.34 3.81 -3.31
C PRO A 406 -34.93 5.23 -3.73
N LYS A 407 -35.90 6.03 -4.16
CA LYS A 407 -35.70 7.46 -4.42
C LYS A 407 -35.84 8.27 -3.13
N PRO A 408 -34.84 9.07 -2.72
CA PRO A 408 -34.96 9.91 -1.54
C PRO A 408 -36.01 11.01 -1.74
N PRO A 409 -36.79 11.39 -0.71
CA PRO A 409 -37.71 12.51 -0.79
C PRO A 409 -36.94 13.82 -0.96
N GLU A 410 -37.55 14.80 -1.63
CA GLU A 410 -36.88 16.08 -1.96
C GLU A 410 -36.36 16.81 -0.71
N GLU A 411 -37.09 16.76 0.40
CA GLU A 411 -36.66 17.35 1.68
C GLU A 411 -35.36 16.74 2.20
N LYS A 412 -35.20 15.41 2.07
CA LYS A 412 -33.96 14.71 2.44
C LYS A 412 -32.81 15.11 1.51
N VAL A 413 -33.06 15.23 0.21
CA VAL A 413 -32.05 15.69 -0.76
C VAL A 413 -31.55 17.09 -0.41
N LYS A 414 -32.46 18.04 -0.16
CA LYS A 414 -32.10 19.41 0.26
C LYS A 414 -31.29 19.41 1.55
N LEU A 415 -31.68 18.59 2.54
CA LEU A 415 -30.96 18.47 3.81
C LEU A 415 -29.52 17.98 3.60
N ILE A 416 -29.33 16.92 2.80
CA ILE A 416 -28.02 16.34 2.50
C ILE A 416 -27.11 17.37 1.82
N LEU A 417 -27.62 18.09 0.82
CA LEU A 417 -26.87 19.12 0.09
C LEU A 417 -26.45 20.27 1.02
N ASN A 418 -27.35 20.74 1.89
CA ASN A 418 -27.05 21.84 2.80
C ASN A 418 -25.98 21.49 3.86
N GLN A 419 -25.94 20.24 4.34
CA GLN A 419 -24.98 19.83 5.36
C GLN A 419 -23.55 19.67 4.84
N SER A 420 -23.38 19.52 3.52
CA SER A 420 -22.15 18.98 2.93
C SER A 420 -21.35 19.99 2.13
N ALA A 421 -21.90 21.17 1.82
CA ALA A 421 -21.23 22.18 1.01
C ALA A 421 -19.93 22.66 1.68
N TRP A 422 -18.81 22.64 0.94
CA TRP A 422 -17.70 23.53 1.30
C TRP A 422 -18.25 24.95 1.23
N THR A 423 -18.18 25.70 2.31
CA THR A 423 -18.59 27.11 2.29
C THR A 423 -17.58 27.90 1.47
N SER A 424 -17.66 27.77 0.16
CA SER A 424 -17.10 28.68 -0.81
C SER A 424 -17.60 30.08 -0.46
N GLN A 425 -16.76 31.09 -0.64
CA GLN A 425 -17.00 32.50 -0.39
C GLN A 425 -18.14 33.13 -1.25
N SER A 426 -19.17 32.38 -1.63
CA SER A 426 -20.40 32.89 -2.24
C SER A 426 -21.19 33.80 -1.28
N ASN A 427 -21.15 33.53 0.04
CA ASN A 427 -21.89 34.35 1.00
C ASN A 427 -21.19 35.68 1.38
N ALA A 428 -19.92 35.87 1.01
CA ALA A 428 -19.21 37.13 1.24
C ALA A 428 -19.35 38.12 0.07
N LEU A 429 -19.57 37.65 -1.15
CA LEU A 429 -19.88 38.50 -2.31
C LEU A 429 -21.37 38.86 -2.40
N ALA A 430 -22.24 38.07 -1.78
CA ALA A 430 -23.68 38.39 -1.65
C ALA A 430 -23.96 39.54 -0.66
N SER A 431 -23.01 39.93 0.20
CA SER A 431 -23.18 41.05 1.13
C SER A 431 -22.76 42.42 0.58
N CYS A 432 -22.23 42.49 -0.65
CA CYS A 432 -21.82 43.75 -1.29
C CYS A 432 -22.46 44.00 -2.67
N LEU A 433 -23.59 43.35 -2.98
CA LEU A 433 -24.45 43.71 -4.10
C LEU A 433 -25.80 44.20 -3.54
N PRO A 434 -26.24 45.43 -3.85
CA PRO A 434 -27.58 45.85 -3.47
C PRO A 434 -28.59 44.91 -4.11
N ARG A 435 -29.54 44.44 -3.30
CA ARG A 435 -30.73 43.69 -3.75
C ARG A 435 -31.35 44.39 -4.97
N LEU A 436 -31.18 43.81 -6.15
CA LEU A 436 -32.04 44.06 -7.29
C LEU A 436 -32.80 42.77 -7.61
N SER A 437 -33.61 42.33 -6.64
CA SER A 437 -34.81 41.55 -6.94
C SER A 437 -35.99 42.52 -6.93
N GLY A 438 -36.07 43.31 -8.00
CA GLY A 438 -37.29 44.02 -8.36
C GLY A 438 -38.04 43.17 -9.37
N LYS A 439 -39.11 42.50 -8.92
CA LYS A 439 -40.13 41.97 -9.85
C LYS A 439 -40.65 43.14 -10.69
N SER A 440 -40.60 43.06 -12.02
CA SER A 440 -41.35 44.02 -12.83
C SER A 440 -42.82 43.60 -12.89
N GLU A 441 -43.71 44.55 -12.69
CA GLU A 441 -45.17 44.38 -12.66
C GLU A 441 -45.81 44.26 -14.06
N THR A 442 -45.05 44.00 -15.11
CA THR A 442 -45.57 43.84 -16.47
C THR A 442 -44.85 42.68 -17.16
N GLY A 443 -45.50 41.52 -17.22
CA GLY A 443 -44.96 40.26 -17.77
C GLY A 443 -44.60 40.32 -19.25
N LYS A 444 -43.44 40.90 -19.58
CA LYS A 444 -42.76 40.76 -20.87
C LYS A 444 -41.25 40.65 -20.66
N THR A 445 -40.67 39.61 -21.25
CA THR A 445 -39.24 39.28 -21.19
C THR A 445 -38.40 40.37 -21.87
N GLY A 446 -37.55 41.06 -21.12
CA GLY A 446 -36.57 41.98 -21.66
C GLY A 446 -35.37 41.22 -22.25
N LEU A 447 -35.04 41.49 -23.51
CA LEU A 447 -33.82 41.02 -24.16
C LEU A 447 -32.59 41.59 -23.45
N ILE A 448 -31.73 40.69 -22.94
CA ILE A 448 -30.41 41.04 -22.43
C ILE A 448 -29.49 41.22 -23.64
N ASN A 449 -29.09 42.46 -23.91
CA ASN A 449 -28.06 42.77 -24.90
C ASN A 449 -26.71 42.24 -24.39
N LEU A 450 -26.27 41.09 -24.91
CA LEU A 450 -24.87 40.67 -24.82
C LEU A 450 -24.06 41.57 -25.76
N GLY A 451 -23.38 42.54 -25.15
CA GLY A 451 -22.43 43.39 -25.84
C GLY A 451 -21.34 42.56 -26.51
N ASN A 452 -21.12 42.86 -27.79
CA ASN A 452 -19.99 42.42 -28.58
C ASN A 452 -18.66 42.61 -27.84
N THR A 453 -17.83 41.57 -27.75
CA THR A 453 -16.38 41.76 -27.82
C THR A 453 -15.74 40.58 -28.53
N CYS A 454 -15.77 40.67 -29.86
CA CYS A 454 -14.85 40.00 -30.74
C CYS A 454 -13.44 40.61 -30.57
N TYR A 455 -12.48 39.84 -30.08
CA TYR A 455 -11.08 39.99 -30.50
C TYR A 455 -10.54 38.64 -30.96
N MET A 456 -10.03 38.68 -32.18
CA MET A 456 -9.75 37.58 -33.07
C MET A 456 -8.34 37.00 -32.83
N ASN A 457 -8.20 35.72 -33.15
CA ASN A 457 -6.97 34.95 -33.29
C ASN A 457 -5.87 35.64 -34.11
N THR A 458 -4.63 35.55 -33.62
CA THR A 458 -3.38 35.38 -34.41
C THR A 458 -2.28 35.02 -33.40
N LEU A 459 -1.73 33.80 -33.33
CA LEU A 459 -0.93 33.11 -34.33
C LEU A 459 -0.95 31.57 -34.09
N ARG A 460 -1.09 30.80 -35.18
CA ARG A 460 -0.66 29.39 -35.31
C ARG A 460 0.84 29.28 -34.97
N THR A 461 1.40 28.17 -34.48
CA THR A 461 1.54 26.84 -35.13
C THR A 461 2.12 25.83 -34.09
N PRO A 462 2.28 24.51 -34.38
CA PRO A 462 2.01 23.42 -33.44
C PRO A 462 3.29 22.76 -32.89
N LEU A 463 3.21 22.10 -31.73
CA LEU A 463 4.27 21.17 -31.32
C LEU A 463 3.67 19.89 -30.74
N ILE A 464 3.56 18.93 -31.66
CA ILE A 464 3.39 17.50 -31.40
C ILE A 464 4.76 16.96 -30.95
N LEU A 465 4.85 16.52 -29.69
CA LEU A 465 5.62 15.38 -29.13
C LEU A 465 5.72 15.67 -27.62
N THR A 466 5.09 14.89 -26.75
CA THR A 466 5.76 13.72 -26.16
C THR A 466 4.76 12.61 -25.82
N LYS A 467 4.94 11.47 -26.48
CA LYS A 467 4.57 10.15 -25.95
C LYS A 467 5.48 9.84 -24.76
N SER A 468 4.89 9.57 -23.60
CA SER A 468 5.31 8.52 -22.65
C SER A 468 4.40 8.52 -21.42
N LEU A 469 3.13 8.15 -21.61
CA LEU A 469 2.32 7.66 -20.49
C LEU A 469 2.75 6.21 -20.23
N HIS A 470 3.56 6.00 -19.20
CA HIS A 470 3.86 4.67 -18.66
C HIS A 470 2.60 4.11 -17.97
N PRO A 471 2.04 2.96 -18.40
CA PRO A 471 0.87 2.37 -17.78
C PRO A 471 1.29 1.38 -16.68
N SER A 472 1.84 1.87 -15.57
CA SER A 472 2.29 0.98 -14.48
C SER A 472 1.25 0.80 -13.36
N SER A 473 0.28 1.70 -13.24
CA SER A 473 -0.74 1.65 -12.16
C SER A 473 -2.07 1.01 -12.57
N TYR A 474 -2.33 0.86 -13.88
CA TYR A 474 -3.59 0.34 -14.40
C TYR A 474 -3.69 -1.19 -14.34
N VAL A 475 -2.56 -1.90 -14.38
CA VAL A 475 -2.55 -3.37 -14.46
C VAL A 475 -2.55 -4.03 -13.07
N PHE A 476 -2.13 -3.30 -12.04
CA PHE A 476 -1.95 -3.83 -10.68
C PHE A 476 -3.28 -4.24 -10.01
N VAL A 477 -4.40 -3.56 -10.31
CA VAL A 477 -5.63 -3.74 -9.51
C VAL A 477 -6.72 -4.56 -10.22
N HIS A 478 -6.75 -4.59 -11.56
CA HIS A 478 -7.82 -5.28 -12.30
C HIS A 478 -7.75 -6.83 -12.23
N ARG A 479 -6.60 -7.39 -11.82
CA ARG A 479 -6.37 -8.84 -11.82
C ARG A 479 -6.30 -9.51 -10.44
N ILE A 480 -6.00 -8.79 -9.36
CA ILE A 480 -5.99 -9.36 -7.99
C ILE A 480 -7.40 -9.75 -7.53
N TRP A 481 -8.42 -9.03 -8.03
CA TRP A 481 -9.82 -9.20 -7.66
C TRP A 481 -10.63 -9.61 -8.89
N GLY A 482 -10.33 -10.80 -9.41
CA GLY A 482 -10.94 -11.34 -10.62
C GLY A 482 -12.45 -11.14 -10.66
N ASN A 483 -12.89 -10.38 -11.66
CA ASN A 483 -14.23 -10.49 -12.21
C ASN A 483 -14.27 -11.83 -12.96
N LYS A 484 -14.97 -12.83 -12.41
CA LYS A 484 -15.42 -13.96 -13.22
C LYS A 484 -16.71 -13.54 -13.91
N GLY A 485 -16.63 -13.31 -15.22
CA GLY A 485 -17.79 -13.18 -16.11
C GLY A 485 -18.39 -11.79 -16.12
#